data_AF-A0A522YP19-F1
#
_entry.id   AF-A0A522YP19-F1
#
_cell.length_a   1.000
_cell.length_b   1.000
_cell.length_c   1.000
_cell.angle_alpha   90.00
_cell.angle_beta   90.00
_cell.angle_gamma   90.00
#
_symmetry.space_group_name_H-M   'P 1'
#
loop_
_entity.id
_entity.type
_entity.pdbx_description
1 polymer ?
#
loop_
_entity_poly.entity_id
_entity_poly.type
_entity_poly.pdbx_seq_one_letter_code
_entity_poly.pdbx_strand_id
1 'polypeptide(L)'
;MKKRLISFGFLFSLLFLLFMPHAQAVQIKSIQRGVVNFDTWDISQSVNITPVDMSKTIVLLQNTPGNSTNDQNFFYTTQFESSSTIQINRAGAATSNASAAVAWQVIEFTDGVRVQRGISSIGQGITQKKIILASDTDFTKAIPIIQTQAPFTNTTATQELFLLPSFITEAPDQKLQLDRYSATSTKTVQITWQVIEFLTDATVQTGTSSLPVAVATPQTVDQAITGVTNPLLFCYFTFRTGTTDASEEKKYLPTAEFTGASPYTNIRFTRYMSSGSASTDVSLRYYVVDLTGPSNLYQANSFNYPANSANTWAISASA
;
A
#
# COMPACT_ATOMS: atom_id res chain seq x y z
N MET A 1 -25.61 -13.71 -70.63
CA MET A 1 -25.36 -12.74 -69.54
C MET A 1 -25.23 -13.47 -68.21
N LYS A 2 -24.01 -13.68 -67.71
CA LYS A 2 -23.77 -14.29 -66.38
C LYS A 2 -23.50 -13.15 -65.37
N LYS A 3 -24.45 -12.85 -64.49
CA LYS A 3 -24.29 -11.88 -63.39
C LYS A 3 -23.35 -12.48 -62.34
N ARG A 4 -22.20 -11.84 -62.10
CA ARG A 4 -21.28 -12.19 -61.01
C ARG A 4 -21.80 -11.60 -59.71
N LEU A 5 -22.28 -12.46 -58.81
CA LEU A 5 -22.58 -12.16 -57.42
C LEU A 5 -21.28 -12.41 -56.61
N ILE A 6 -20.41 -11.41 -56.53
CA ILE A 6 -19.23 -11.47 -55.66
C ILE A 6 -19.16 -10.13 -54.91
N SER A 7 -18.89 -10.20 -53.61
CA SER A 7 -18.48 -9.08 -52.73
C SER A 7 -19.55 -8.31 -51.94
N PHE A 8 -20.43 -8.99 -51.19
CA PHE A 8 -21.11 -8.36 -50.03
C PHE A 8 -20.67 -8.93 -48.66
N GLY A 9 -20.20 -10.18 -48.61
CA GLY A 9 -19.73 -10.81 -47.36
C GLY A 9 -18.36 -10.30 -46.86
N PHE A 10 -17.48 -9.85 -47.75
CA PHE A 10 -16.12 -9.42 -47.37
C PHE A 10 -16.09 -8.03 -46.70
N LEU A 11 -17.06 -7.16 -47.01
CA LEU A 11 -17.14 -5.82 -46.43
C LEU A 11 -17.68 -5.84 -44.99
N PHE A 12 -18.57 -6.79 -44.67
CA PHE A 12 -19.14 -6.94 -43.32
C PHE A 12 -18.13 -7.55 -42.33
N SER A 13 -17.24 -8.43 -42.80
CA SER A 13 -16.15 -8.98 -41.98
C SER A 13 -15.06 -7.97 -41.64
N LEU A 14 -14.81 -6.97 -42.50
CA LEU A 14 -13.81 -5.92 -42.25
C LEU A 14 -14.34 -4.88 -41.25
N LEU A 15 -15.66 -4.66 -41.20
CA LEU A 15 -16.28 -3.73 -40.25
C LEU A 15 -16.28 -4.27 -38.81
N PHE A 16 -16.39 -5.60 -38.64
CA PHE A 16 -16.32 -6.24 -37.31
C PHE A 16 -14.93 -6.18 -36.66
N LEU A 17 -13.85 -6.07 -37.46
CA LEU A 17 -12.49 -5.91 -36.95
C LEU A 17 -12.22 -4.49 -36.41
N LEU A 18 -13.00 -3.49 -36.82
CA LEU A 18 -12.85 -2.10 -36.36
C LEU A 18 -13.53 -1.83 -35.01
N PHE A 19 -14.33 -2.78 -34.51
CA PHE A 19 -15.02 -2.68 -33.22
C PHE A 19 -14.59 -3.76 -32.23
N MET A 20 -13.44 -4.41 -32.44
CA MET A 20 -12.89 -5.23 -31.38
C MET A 20 -12.52 -4.31 -30.21
N PRO A 21 -13.13 -4.49 -29.02
CA PRO A 21 -12.72 -3.75 -27.84
C PRO A 21 -11.24 -4.06 -27.62
N HIS A 22 -10.39 -3.03 -27.74
CA HIS A 22 -9.01 -3.17 -27.32
C HIS A 22 -9.04 -3.46 -25.81
N ALA A 23 -8.57 -4.64 -25.43
CA ALA A 23 -8.30 -4.94 -24.02
C ALA A 23 -7.23 -3.95 -23.55
N GLN A 24 -7.62 -2.99 -22.70
CA GLN A 24 -6.72 -1.99 -22.15
C GLN A 24 -6.24 -2.46 -20.78
N ALA A 25 -5.15 -3.22 -20.78
CA ALA A 25 -4.47 -3.60 -19.55
C ALA A 25 -3.86 -2.39 -18.85
N VAL A 26 -3.91 -2.40 -17.52
CA VAL A 26 -3.09 -1.50 -16.70
C VAL A 26 -1.63 -1.78 -17.04
N GLN A 27 -0.97 -0.80 -17.65
CA GLN A 27 0.42 -0.94 -18.10
C GLN A 27 1.33 -0.08 -17.23
N ILE A 28 2.36 -0.72 -16.67
CA ILE A 28 3.44 -0.01 -15.99
C ILE A 28 4.30 0.65 -17.07
N LYS A 29 4.48 1.97 -16.97
CA LYS A 29 5.36 2.75 -17.84
C LYS A 29 6.80 2.66 -17.35
N SER A 30 7.02 2.90 -16.07
CA SER A 30 8.34 2.91 -15.48
C SER A 30 8.30 2.51 -14.00
N ILE A 31 9.36 1.84 -13.56
CA ILE A 31 9.63 1.62 -12.14
C ILE A 31 10.99 2.22 -11.82
N GLN A 32 10.99 3.20 -10.93
CA GLN A 32 12.22 3.76 -10.37
C GLN A 32 12.29 3.34 -8.92
N ARG A 33 13.44 2.86 -8.47
CA ARG A 33 13.62 2.41 -7.09
C ARG A 33 14.98 2.82 -6.56
N GLY A 34 15.13 2.88 -5.26
CA GLY A 34 16.43 3.12 -4.66
C GLY A 34 16.40 3.01 -3.16
N VAL A 35 17.54 3.36 -2.56
CA VAL A 35 17.69 3.48 -1.11
C VAL A 35 18.20 4.88 -0.80
N VAL A 36 17.61 5.54 0.20
CA VAL A 36 18.14 6.77 0.76
C VAL A 36 18.56 6.53 2.20
N ASN A 37 19.67 7.13 2.60
CA ASN A 37 20.18 7.05 3.96
C ASN A 37 19.79 8.32 4.73
N PHE A 38 19.44 8.15 5.99
CA PHE A 38 19.27 9.21 6.96
C PHE A 38 20.40 9.10 7.98
N ASP A 39 21.19 10.15 8.09
CA ASP A 39 22.09 10.30 9.22
C ASP A 39 21.30 10.58 10.51
N THR A 40 22.01 10.59 11.64
CA THR A 40 21.41 10.73 12.97
C THR A 40 20.49 11.96 13.07
N TRP A 41 20.86 13.06 12.43
CA TRP A 41 20.16 14.35 12.54
C TRP A 41 19.22 14.66 11.37
N ASP A 42 19.21 13.81 10.34
CA ASP A 42 18.38 14.04 9.18
C ASP A 42 16.92 13.78 9.51
N ILE A 43 16.08 14.76 9.19
CA ILE A 43 14.62 14.65 9.30
C ILE A 43 13.91 14.64 7.95
N SER A 44 14.64 14.88 6.87
CA SER A 44 14.13 14.90 5.51
C SER A 44 15.24 14.57 4.54
N GLN A 45 14.90 13.85 3.48
CA GLN A 45 15.79 13.49 2.37
C GLN A 45 15.04 13.66 1.05
N SER A 46 15.62 14.44 0.13
CA SER A 46 15.10 14.61 -1.22
C SER A 46 15.79 13.63 -2.17
N VAL A 47 15.00 12.96 -3.00
CA VAL A 47 15.47 11.98 -3.98
C VAL A 47 15.07 12.46 -5.37
N ASN A 48 16.07 12.65 -6.22
CA ASN A 48 15.86 12.95 -7.63
C ASN A 48 15.43 11.68 -8.39
N ILE A 49 14.36 11.81 -9.16
CA ILE A 49 13.81 10.76 -10.03
C ILE A 49 13.68 11.31 -11.45
N THR A 50 13.59 10.41 -12.42
CA THR A 50 13.14 10.75 -13.76
C THR A 50 11.71 11.29 -13.68
N PRO A 51 11.36 12.37 -14.39
CA PRO A 51 10.02 12.94 -14.38
C PRO A 51 8.91 11.91 -14.63
N VAL A 52 7.86 11.95 -13.82
CA VAL A 52 6.68 11.07 -13.92
C VAL A 52 5.37 11.86 -14.00
N ASP A 53 4.32 11.26 -14.56
CA ASP A 53 2.96 11.77 -14.41
C ASP A 53 2.45 11.46 -12.99
N MET A 54 2.42 12.50 -12.17
CA MET A 54 1.93 12.41 -10.80
C MET A 54 0.46 11.97 -10.72
N SER A 55 -0.39 12.14 -11.73
CA SER A 55 -1.78 11.63 -11.65
C SER A 55 -1.90 10.11 -11.84
N LYS A 56 -0.82 9.46 -12.30
CA LYS A 56 -0.75 8.04 -12.64
C LYS A 56 0.42 7.32 -11.98
N THR A 57 0.89 7.82 -10.84
CA THR A 57 2.08 7.28 -10.18
C THR A 57 1.84 7.03 -8.70
N ILE A 58 2.29 5.89 -8.18
CA ILE A 58 2.33 5.64 -6.73
C ILE A 58 3.76 5.62 -6.22
N VAL A 59 3.93 5.98 -4.95
CA VAL A 59 5.21 5.85 -4.24
C VAL A 59 5.06 4.90 -3.06
N LEU A 60 5.93 3.90 -2.99
CA LEU A 60 6.00 2.93 -1.90
C LEU A 60 7.31 3.15 -1.12
N LEU A 61 7.24 2.98 0.19
CA LEU A 61 8.40 2.96 1.07
C LEU A 61 8.50 1.60 1.73
N GLN A 62 9.73 1.13 1.87
CA GLN A 62 10.05 -0.02 2.68
C GLN A 62 11.18 0.37 3.63
N ASN A 63 10.89 0.28 4.92
CA ASN A 63 11.85 0.63 5.94
C ASN A 63 12.90 -0.49 6.02
N THR A 64 14.17 -0.12 5.97
CA THR A 64 15.23 -1.07 6.32
C THR A 64 15.49 -0.90 7.82
N PRO A 65 15.43 -1.98 8.61
CA PRO A 65 15.56 -1.87 10.05
C PRO A 65 16.96 -1.34 10.41
N GLY A 66 17.01 -0.16 11.02
CA GLY A 66 18.20 0.35 11.68
C GLY A 66 18.36 -0.23 13.09
N ASN A 67 19.51 -0.02 13.72
CA ASN A 67 19.81 -0.53 15.06
C ASN A 67 19.13 0.26 16.20
N SER A 68 18.15 1.11 15.91
CA SER A 68 17.45 1.92 16.91
C SER A 68 16.22 1.21 17.45
N THR A 69 15.81 1.58 18.65
CA THR A 69 14.51 1.21 19.21
C THR A 69 13.44 2.27 18.95
N ASN A 70 13.75 3.48 18.50
CA ASN A 70 12.76 4.56 18.37
C ASN A 70 11.93 4.47 17.10
N ASP A 71 10.62 4.71 17.18
CA ASP A 71 9.68 4.71 16.03
C ASP A 71 10.04 5.71 14.93
N GLN A 72 10.67 6.83 15.30
CA GLN A 72 11.22 7.78 14.34
C GLN A 72 12.23 7.14 13.36
N ASN A 73 12.77 5.95 13.62
CA ASN A 73 13.64 5.21 12.70
C ASN A 73 12.90 4.16 11.85
N PHE A 74 11.62 3.91 12.12
CA PHE A 74 10.82 2.85 11.49
C PHE A 74 9.64 3.37 10.69
N PHE A 75 9.25 4.63 10.87
CA PHE A 75 8.06 5.20 10.25
C PHE A 75 8.41 6.49 9.53
N TYR A 76 8.23 6.47 8.22
CA TYR A 76 8.54 7.55 7.30
C TYR A 76 7.32 7.85 6.46
N THR A 77 7.25 9.09 6.01
CA THR A 77 6.28 9.53 5.02
C THR A 77 7.00 9.93 3.74
N THR A 78 6.35 9.81 2.58
CA THR A 78 6.90 10.37 1.34
C THR A 78 5.86 11.18 0.60
N GLN A 79 6.31 12.17 -0.16
CA GLN A 79 5.47 12.97 -1.06
C GLN A 79 6.28 13.41 -2.28
N PHE A 80 5.60 13.72 -3.37
CA PHE A 80 6.24 14.42 -4.48
C PHE A 80 6.45 15.90 -4.10
N GLU A 81 7.67 16.40 -4.27
CA GLU A 81 7.93 17.85 -4.30
C GLU A 81 7.73 18.41 -5.71
N SER A 82 8.01 17.58 -6.72
CA SER A 82 7.79 17.87 -8.14
C SER A 82 7.63 16.56 -8.92
N SER A 83 7.40 16.62 -10.23
CA SER A 83 7.37 15.41 -11.07
C SER A 83 8.72 14.66 -11.11
N SER A 84 9.83 15.32 -10.75
CA SER A 84 11.19 14.77 -10.77
C SER A 84 11.82 14.60 -9.38
N THR A 85 11.05 14.81 -8.30
CA THR A 85 11.60 14.76 -6.94
C THR A 85 10.57 14.23 -5.96
N ILE A 86 10.96 13.23 -5.17
CA ILE A 86 10.22 12.82 -3.98
C ILE A 86 10.98 13.26 -2.73
N GLN A 87 10.24 13.62 -1.69
CA GLN A 87 10.77 13.91 -0.37
C GLN A 87 10.32 12.82 0.58
N ILE A 88 11.28 12.21 1.25
CA ILE A 88 11.04 11.24 2.32
C ILE A 88 11.30 11.97 3.63
N ASN A 89 10.29 11.97 4.50
CA ASN A 89 10.34 12.66 5.77
C ASN A 89 10.39 11.64 6.91
N ARG A 90 11.06 12.08 7.98
CA ARG A 90 11.22 11.39 9.24
C ARG A 90 10.70 12.31 10.33
N ALA A 91 9.97 11.77 11.32
CA ALA A 91 9.28 12.62 12.29
C ALA A 91 10.18 13.35 13.30
N GLY A 92 11.49 13.10 13.30
CA GLY A 92 12.46 13.78 14.14
C GLY A 92 13.82 13.12 14.08
N ALA A 93 14.85 13.83 14.53
CA ALA A 93 16.21 13.31 14.61
C ALA A 93 16.28 12.10 15.55
N ALA A 94 17.21 11.17 15.27
CA ALA A 94 17.49 10.07 16.16
C ALA A 94 18.09 10.59 17.48
N THR A 95 17.61 10.09 18.61
CA THR A 95 18.20 10.42 19.93
C THR A 95 19.45 9.60 20.26
N SER A 96 19.86 8.64 19.42
CA SER A 96 20.80 7.57 19.79
C SER A 96 21.87 7.22 18.74
N ASN A 97 22.40 8.20 17.97
CA ASN A 97 23.36 7.94 16.87
C ASN A 97 22.88 6.86 15.88
N ALA A 98 21.57 6.77 15.67
CA ALA A 98 20.99 5.78 14.81
C ALA A 98 20.77 6.37 13.41
N SER A 99 21.63 5.96 12.49
CA SER A 99 21.35 6.07 11.07
C SER A 99 20.23 5.11 10.68
N ALA A 100 19.51 5.45 9.62
CA ALA A 100 18.51 4.58 9.03
C ALA A 100 18.61 4.63 7.51
N ALA A 101 18.01 3.65 6.85
CA ALA A 101 17.87 3.66 5.41
C ALA A 101 16.44 3.29 5.02
N VAL A 102 15.96 3.94 3.97
CA VAL A 102 14.61 3.77 3.46
C VAL A 102 14.71 3.39 2.00
N ALA A 103 14.25 2.19 1.69
CA ALA A 103 14.04 1.79 0.31
C ALA A 103 12.77 2.45 -0.21
N TRP A 104 12.81 2.93 -1.44
CA TRP A 104 11.69 3.61 -2.09
C TRP A 104 11.46 3.04 -3.48
N GLN A 105 10.22 3.12 -3.93
CA GLN A 105 9.83 2.75 -5.29
C GLN A 105 8.76 3.70 -5.81
N VAL A 106 8.98 4.26 -6.99
CA VAL A 106 8.05 5.08 -7.76
C VAL A 106 7.59 4.25 -8.94
N ILE A 107 6.29 4.00 -9.04
CA ILE A 107 5.67 3.17 -10.08
C ILE A 107 4.74 4.05 -10.90
N GLU A 108 5.15 4.40 -12.11
CA GLU A 108 4.34 5.16 -13.07
C GLU A 108 3.61 4.21 -14.00
N PHE A 109 2.34 4.46 -14.22
CA PHE A 109 1.49 3.73 -15.15
C PHE A 109 1.29 4.55 -16.43
N THR A 110 1.27 3.87 -17.58
CA THR A 110 0.95 4.50 -18.87
C THR A 110 -0.51 4.95 -18.86
N ASP A 111 -1.40 4.05 -18.45
CA ASP A 111 -2.83 4.29 -18.39
C ASP A 111 -3.55 3.27 -17.49
N GLY A 112 -4.88 3.38 -17.40
CA GLY A 112 -5.73 2.41 -16.69
C GLY A 112 -5.78 2.64 -15.17
N VAL A 113 -5.18 3.72 -14.68
CA VAL A 113 -5.23 4.10 -13.26
C VAL A 113 -5.44 5.59 -13.08
N ARG A 114 -5.98 5.95 -11.91
CA ARG A 114 -5.99 7.31 -11.37
C ARG A 114 -5.46 7.29 -9.95
N VAL A 115 -4.58 8.23 -9.62
CA VAL A 115 -4.02 8.37 -8.28
C VAL A 115 -4.39 9.72 -7.68
N GLN A 116 -5.05 9.67 -6.53
CA GLN A 116 -5.23 10.80 -5.64
C GLN A 116 -4.24 10.69 -4.48
N ARG A 117 -3.76 11.83 -3.97
CA ARG A 117 -2.84 11.83 -2.83
C ARG A 117 -2.93 13.11 -2.03
N GLY A 118 -2.38 13.06 -0.82
CA GLY A 118 -2.18 14.26 -0.02
C GLY A 118 -1.49 13.97 1.29
N ILE A 119 -1.29 15.04 2.03
CA ILE A 119 -0.83 15.02 3.41
C ILE A 119 -1.99 15.33 4.35
N SER A 120 -1.95 14.73 5.52
CA SER A 120 -2.94 14.92 6.57
C SER A 120 -2.28 14.66 7.91
N SER A 121 -3.03 14.90 8.97
CA SER A 121 -2.67 14.53 10.32
C SER A 121 -3.90 14.11 11.11
N ILE A 122 -3.66 13.31 12.13
CA ILE A 122 -4.63 12.96 13.16
C ILE A 122 -4.09 13.46 14.50
N GLY A 123 -4.83 14.38 15.11
CA GLY A 123 -4.43 15.07 16.32
C GLY A 123 -4.46 14.18 17.56
N GLN A 124 -4.00 14.74 18.68
CA GLN A 124 -4.09 14.12 20.00
C GLN A 124 -5.55 13.81 20.36
N GLY A 125 -5.79 12.64 20.97
CA GLY A 125 -7.14 12.24 21.43
C GLY A 125 -8.13 11.91 20.31
N ILE A 126 -7.72 11.99 19.05
CA ILE A 126 -8.55 11.68 17.89
C ILE A 126 -8.26 10.27 17.41
N THR A 127 -9.31 9.46 17.29
CA THR A 127 -9.25 8.06 16.80
C THR A 127 -9.70 7.91 15.36
N GLN A 128 -10.27 8.94 14.74
CA GLN A 128 -10.74 8.88 13.36
C GLN A 128 -10.33 10.12 12.58
N LYS A 129 -9.85 9.91 11.35
CA LYS A 129 -9.63 10.99 10.38
C LYS A 129 -10.39 10.69 9.10
N LYS A 130 -11.22 11.63 8.65
CA LYS A 130 -11.87 11.58 7.34
C LYS A 130 -11.17 12.54 6.38
N ILE A 131 -10.88 12.06 5.18
CA ILE A 131 -10.24 12.79 4.09
C ILE A 131 -11.21 12.76 2.91
N ILE A 132 -11.59 13.93 2.39
CA ILE A 132 -12.46 14.03 1.22
C ILE A 132 -11.66 13.63 -0.02
N LEU A 133 -12.26 12.76 -0.83
CA LEU A 133 -11.75 12.33 -2.13
C LEU A 133 -12.57 12.99 -3.25
N ALA A 134 -12.07 12.92 -4.48
CA ALA A 134 -12.86 13.26 -5.66
C ALA A 134 -14.13 12.39 -5.69
N SER A 135 -15.28 13.01 -5.99
CA SER A 135 -16.60 12.40 -5.87
C SER A 135 -16.87 11.25 -6.85
N ASP A 136 -15.98 11.03 -7.80
CA ASP A 136 -16.09 10.05 -8.88
C ASP A 136 -15.15 8.85 -8.69
N THR A 137 -14.62 8.62 -7.48
CA THR A 137 -13.77 7.46 -7.17
C THR A 137 -14.62 6.19 -7.07
N ASP A 138 -14.29 5.16 -7.84
CA ASP A 138 -14.92 3.84 -7.69
C ASP A 138 -14.22 3.03 -6.57
N PHE A 139 -14.85 2.98 -5.39
CA PHE A 139 -14.32 2.22 -4.25
C PHE A 139 -14.26 0.71 -4.47
N THR A 140 -14.94 0.16 -5.48
CA THR A 140 -14.84 -1.25 -5.85
C THR A 140 -13.60 -1.56 -6.69
N LYS A 141 -12.86 -0.51 -7.08
CA LYS A 141 -11.62 -0.58 -7.85
C LYS A 141 -10.49 0.22 -7.24
N ALA A 142 -10.67 0.75 -6.03
CA ALA A 142 -9.68 1.58 -5.36
C ALA A 142 -9.03 0.86 -4.18
N ILE A 143 -7.76 1.18 -3.93
CA ILE A 143 -7.05 0.82 -2.71
C ILE A 143 -6.36 2.03 -2.11
N PRO A 144 -6.32 2.14 -0.76
CA PRO A 144 -5.50 3.13 -0.09
C PRO A 144 -4.05 2.63 0.00
N ILE A 145 -3.10 3.57 0.10
CA ILE A 145 -1.70 3.38 0.53
C ILE A 145 -1.44 4.43 1.60
N ILE A 146 -1.20 3.99 2.83
CA ILE A 146 -1.05 4.85 4.01
C ILE A 146 0.35 4.75 4.56
N GLN A 147 0.98 5.91 4.76
CA GLN A 147 2.27 6.04 5.42
C GLN A 147 2.09 7.00 6.58
N THR A 148 2.65 6.64 7.73
CA THR A 148 2.54 7.43 8.95
C THR A 148 3.92 7.73 9.50
N GLN A 149 4.00 8.80 10.28
CA GLN A 149 5.15 9.10 11.12
C GLN A 149 4.70 9.91 12.34
N ALA A 150 5.41 9.79 13.45
CA ALA A 150 5.23 10.65 14.62
C ALA A 150 6.51 10.76 15.44
N PRO A 151 6.70 11.86 16.18
CA PRO A 151 7.90 12.08 16.98
C PRO A 151 7.86 11.27 18.29
N PHE A 152 7.54 9.99 18.20
CA PHE A 152 7.59 9.07 19.33
C PHE A 152 9.05 8.69 19.58
N THR A 153 9.54 9.06 20.76
CA THR A 153 10.91 8.77 21.22
C THR A 153 11.00 7.46 22.00
N ASN A 154 9.89 6.73 22.10
CA ASN A 154 9.79 5.38 22.67
C ASN A 154 8.76 4.59 21.85
N THR A 155 8.76 3.27 21.96
CA THR A 155 7.83 2.38 21.23
C THR A 155 6.51 2.15 21.98
N THR A 156 6.29 2.73 23.17
CA THR A 156 5.05 2.45 23.94
C THR A 156 3.77 3.02 23.28
N ALA A 157 3.92 3.76 22.18
CA ALA A 157 2.85 4.35 21.40
C ALA A 157 2.87 3.91 19.92
N THR A 158 3.65 2.89 19.54
CA THR A 158 3.73 2.46 18.13
C THR A 158 2.36 2.09 17.58
N GLN A 159 1.47 1.52 18.43
CA GLN A 159 0.08 1.21 18.04
C GLN A 159 -0.68 2.39 17.42
N GLU A 160 -0.31 3.63 17.74
CA GLU A 160 -1.02 4.82 17.26
C GLU A 160 -0.60 5.25 15.84
N LEU A 161 0.50 4.69 15.33
CA LEU A 161 0.99 4.86 13.96
C LEU A 161 0.30 3.93 12.96
N PHE A 162 -0.31 2.86 13.45
CA PHE A 162 -1.08 1.95 12.63
C PHE A 162 -2.51 2.46 12.46
N LEU A 163 -2.97 2.55 11.21
CA LEU A 163 -4.29 3.04 10.85
C LEU A 163 -4.99 2.00 9.96
N LEU A 164 -6.27 1.77 10.19
CA LEU A 164 -7.13 0.98 9.30
C LEU A 164 -7.82 1.93 8.31
N PRO A 165 -7.42 1.95 7.03
CA PRO A 165 -8.07 2.78 6.04
C PRO A 165 -9.35 2.14 5.53
N SER A 166 -10.43 2.90 5.40
CA SER A 166 -11.70 2.47 4.83
C SER A 166 -12.26 3.52 3.89
N PHE A 167 -13.03 3.08 2.90
CA PHE A 167 -13.78 3.99 2.05
C PHE A 167 -15.22 4.10 2.55
N ILE A 168 -15.71 5.32 2.67
CA ILE A 168 -17.07 5.61 3.10
C ILE A 168 -17.70 6.64 2.17
N THR A 169 -19.00 6.50 1.92
CA THR A 169 -19.80 7.48 1.17
C THR A 169 -20.72 8.19 2.14
N GLU A 170 -20.49 9.49 2.34
CA GLU A 170 -21.32 10.36 3.17
C GLU A 170 -21.74 11.54 2.32
N ALA A 171 -22.95 11.49 1.77
CA ALA A 171 -23.43 12.49 0.81
C ALA A 171 -23.17 13.93 1.31
N PRO A 172 -22.58 14.82 0.47
CA PRO A 172 -22.31 14.64 -0.96
C PRO A 172 -20.95 13.99 -1.30
N ASP A 173 -20.14 13.64 -0.30
CA ASP A 173 -18.73 13.36 -0.48
C ASP A 173 -18.40 11.86 -0.41
N GLN A 174 -17.37 11.50 -1.16
CA GLN A 174 -16.63 10.27 -0.99
C GLN A 174 -15.44 10.53 -0.07
N LYS A 175 -15.18 9.63 0.90
CA LYS A 175 -14.12 9.85 1.90
C LYS A 175 -13.27 8.61 2.12
N LEU A 176 -11.98 8.84 2.31
CA LEU A 176 -11.06 7.92 2.96
C LEU A 176 -11.12 8.17 4.47
N GLN A 177 -11.61 7.19 5.23
CA GLN A 177 -11.57 7.20 6.69
C GLN A 177 -10.36 6.40 7.17
N LEU A 178 -9.62 6.95 8.11
CA LEU A 178 -8.50 6.31 8.78
C LEU A 178 -8.87 6.12 10.25
N ASP A 179 -9.01 4.86 10.66
CA ASP A 179 -9.34 4.48 12.02
C ASP A 179 -8.08 4.09 12.79
N ARG A 180 -7.90 4.71 13.95
CA ARG A 180 -6.82 4.46 14.88
C ARG A 180 -7.37 3.75 16.11
N TYR A 181 -6.69 2.69 16.53
CA TYR A 181 -7.13 1.87 17.66
C TYR A 181 -7.12 2.62 19.00
N SER A 182 -6.06 3.38 19.30
CA SER A 182 -5.90 4.14 20.55
C SER A 182 -5.36 5.53 20.27
N ALA A 183 -5.82 6.55 21.02
CA ALA A 183 -5.34 7.93 20.92
C ALA A 183 -4.83 8.45 22.29
N THR A 184 -4.10 7.60 22.98
CA THR A 184 -3.59 7.81 24.34
C THR A 184 -2.35 8.69 24.41
N SER A 185 -1.60 8.82 23.31
CA SER A 185 -0.40 9.64 23.23
C SER A 185 -0.74 11.13 23.11
N THR A 186 0.26 11.94 23.43
CA THR A 186 0.21 13.40 23.32
C THR A 186 0.71 13.92 21.98
N LYS A 187 1.15 13.05 21.05
CA LYS A 187 1.69 13.50 19.75
C LYS A 187 0.69 13.32 18.63
N THR A 188 0.78 14.24 17.67
CA THR A 188 0.09 14.14 16.39
C THR A 188 0.79 13.11 15.52
N VAL A 189 0.03 12.27 14.82
CA VAL A 189 0.56 11.41 13.76
C VAL A 189 0.35 12.12 12.42
N GLN A 190 1.45 12.29 11.69
CA GLN A 190 1.46 12.80 10.34
C GLN A 190 1.22 11.66 9.37
N ILE A 191 0.47 11.93 8.30
CA ILE A 191 -0.02 10.93 7.37
C ILE A 191 0.25 11.44 5.96
N THR A 192 0.92 10.63 5.14
CA THR A 192 0.77 10.73 3.69
C THR A 192 -0.12 9.61 3.22
N TRP A 193 -1.11 9.95 2.42
CA TRP A 193 -2.06 9.02 1.84
C TRP A 193 -2.01 9.08 0.31
N GLN A 194 -2.20 7.93 -0.31
CA GLN A 194 -2.49 7.79 -1.74
C GLN A 194 -3.71 6.88 -1.88
N VAL A 195 -4.55 7.15 -2.88
CA VAL A 195 -5.63 6.27 -3.32
C VAL A 195 -5.38 6.02 -4.79
N ILE A 196 -5.10 4.76 -5.14
CA ILE A 196 -5.01 4.32 -6.52
C ILE A 196 -6.31 3.62 -6.88
N GLU A 197 -6.93 4.08 -7.95
CA GLU A 197 -8.12 3.51 -8.57
C GLU A 197 -7.73 2.88 -9.89
N PHE A 198 -8.07 1.61 -10.08
CA PHE A 198 -7.88 0.89 -11.33
C PHE A 198 -9.10 1.13 -12.22
N LEU A 199 -8.91 1.80 -13.35
CA LEU A 199 -9.99 2.13 -14.28
C LEU A 199 -10.35 0.92 -15.15
N THR A 200 -9.36 0.08 -15.43
CA THR A 200 -9.48 -1.14 -16.25
C THR A 200 -8.77 -2.31 -15.59
N ASP A 201 -9.14 -3.52 -16.01
CA ASP A 201 -8.40 -4.77 -15.82
C ASP A 201 -7.97 -5.14 -14.40
N ALA A 202 -8.71 -4.66 -13.40
CA ALA A 202 -8.60 -5.12 -12.03
C ALA A 202 -9.97 -5.12 -11.33
N THR A 203 -10.13 -6.05 -10.39
CA THR A 203 -11.22 -6.02 -9.41
C THR A 203 -10.62 -5.92 -8.02
N VAL A 204 -11.30 -5.20 -7.12
CA VAL A 204 -10.86 -5.08 -5.73
C VAL A 204 -11.88 -5.73 -4.80
N GLN A 205 -11.42 -6.66 -3.98
CA GLN A 205 -12.17 -7.21 -2.86
C GLN A 205 -11.59 -6.65 -1.57
N THR A 206 -12.43 -6.30 -0.61
CA THR A 206 -11.98 -5.83 0.71
C THR A 206 -12.76 -6.52 1.81
N GLY A 207 -12.13 -6.67 2.97
CA GLY A 207 -12.77 -7.19 4.16
C GLY A 207 -11.98 -6.87 5.41
N THR A 208 -12.56 -7.24 6.54
CA THR A 208 -11.94 -7.09 7.86
C THR A 208 -11.80 -8.45 8.52
N SER A 209 -10.79 -8.59 9.38
CA SER A 209 -10.60 -9.78 10.21
C SER A 209 -10.20 -9.35 11.62
N SER A 210 -10.40 -10.22 12.60
CA SER A 210 -9.82 -10.07 13.92
C SER A 210 -9.02 -11.33 14.23
N LEU A 211 -7.75 -11.18 14.58
CA LEU A 211 -6.98 -12.27 15.18
C LEU A 211 -7.13 -12.14 16.70
N PRO A 212 -7.60 -13.19 17.42
CA PRO A 212 -7.75 -13.41 18.87
C PRO A 212 -7.14 -12.45 19.90
N VAL A 213 -7.20 -12.77 21.18
CA VAL A 213 -5.96 -12.81 22.00
C VAL A 213 -5.51 -14.27 21.99
N ALA A 214 -4.23 -14.51 21.73
CA ALA A 214 -3.74 -15.87 21.51
C ALA A 214 -3.77 -16.64 22.84
N VAL A 215 -4.52 -17.75 22.88
CA VAL A 215 -4.37 -18.79 23.91
C VAL A 215 -3.37 -19.88 23.51
N ALA A 216 -2.91 -19.89 22.23
CA ALA A 216 -1.90 -20.80 21.66
C ALA A 216 -1.15 -20.12 20.49
N THR A 217 0.05 -20.59 20.11
CA THR A 217 0.87 -19.99 19.02
C THR A 217 1.25 -21.06 17.97
N PRO A 218 1.17 -20.78 16.65
CA PRO A 218 0.63 -19.57 16.02
C PRO A 218 -0.91 -19.50 16.08
N GLN A 219 -1.46 -18.30 15.93
CA GLN A 219 -2.90 -18.10 15.70
C GLN A 219 -3.14 -17.79 14.23
N THR A 220 -4.14 -18.45 13.65
CA THR A 220 -4.51 -18.29 12.25
C THR A 220 -5.99 -17.98 12.12
N VAL A 221 -6.33 -17.08 11.19
CA VAL A 221 -7.72 -16.84 10.77
C VAL A 221 -7.76 -16.83 9.24
N ASP A 222 -8.65 -17.63 8.67
CA ASP A 222 -8.89 -17.69 7.24
C ASP A 222 -10.06 -16.77 6.87
N GLN A 223 -9.89 -15.98 5.81
CA GLN A 223 -10.90 -15.10 5.24
C GLN A 223 -11.23 -15.56 3.83
N ALA A 224 -12.50 -15.85 3.58
CA ALA A 224 -12.97 -16.24 2.26
C ALA A 224 -12.93 -15.04 1.30
N ILE A 225 -12.47 -15.28 0.08
CA ILE A 225 -12.51 -14.34 -1.05
C ILE A 225 -13.15 -15.03 -2.26
N THR A 226 -13.72 -14.24 -3.16
CA THR A 226 -14.18 -14.73 -4.47
C THR A 226 -12.95 -15.10 -5.29
N GLY A 227 -12.95 -16.26 -5.94
CA GLY A 227 -11.80 -16.83 -6.65
C GLY A 227 -10.98 -15.79 -7.44
N VAL A 228 -9.70 -15.62 -7.06
CA VAL A 228 -8.76 -14.69 -7.70
C VAL A 228 -7.62 -15.43 -8.39
N THR A 229 -7.20 -14.96 -9.57
CA THR A 229 -6.19 -15.67 -10.38
C THR A 229 -4.80 -15.03 -10.27
N ASN A 230 -4.73 -13.70 -10.32
CA ASN A 230 -3.48 -12.93 -10.26
C ASN A 230 -3.55 -11.89 -9.13
N PRO A 231 -3.62 -12.32 -7.87
CA PRO A 231 -3.91 -11.40 -6.79
C PRO A 231 -2.69 -10.64 -6.30
N LEU A 232 -2.89 -9.36 -5.98
CA LEU A 232 -2.04 -8.56 -5.11
C LEU A 232 -2.76 -8.33 -3.78
N LEU A 233 -2.03 -8.43 -2.67
CA LEU A 233 -2.58 -8.23 -1.33
C LEU A 233 -2.02 -6.98 -0.68
N PHE A 234 -2.91 -6.09 -0.26
CA PHE A 234 -2.60 -4.97 0.63
C PHE A 234 -3.26 -5.23 1.98
N CYS A 235 -2.46 -5.23 3.05
CA CYS A 235 -2.92 -5.55 4.39
C CYS A 235 -2.60 -4.40 5.34
N TYR A 236 -3.62 -3.99 6.11
CA TYR A 236 -3.54 -3.02 7.19
C TYR A 236 -3.96 -3.71 8.47
N PHE A 237 -3.32 -3.36 9.57
CA PHE A 237 -3.67 -3.91 10.87
C PHE A 237 -3.52 -2.82 11.93
N THR A 238 -4.23 -3.00 13.04
CA THR A 238 -4.04 -2.25 14.27
C THR A 238 -4.06 -3.22 15.43
N PHE A 239 -3.28 -2.94 16.46
CA PHE A 239 -3.23 -3.73 17.67
C PHE A 239 -3.04 -2.81 18.86
N ARG A 240 -3.25 -3.31 20.08
CA ARG A 240 -2.73 -2.69 21.30
C ARG A 240 -2.00 -3.75 22.11
N THR A 241 -0.79 -3.39 22.49
CA THR A 241 -0.04 -4.07 23.55
C THR A 241 -0.42 -3.43 24.88
N GLY A 242 -0.79 -4.25 25.85
CA GLY A 242 -1.07 -3.81 27.21
C GLY A 242 0.15 -3.91 28.14
N THR A 243 1.31 -4.35 27.62
CA THR A 243 2.58 -4.33 28.35
C THR A 243 3.31 -3.03 28.03
N THR A 244 3.93 -2.42 29.04
CA THR A 244 4.85 -1.28 28.87
C THR A 244 6.18 -1.67 28.21
N ASP A 245 6.29 -2.91 27.72
CA ASP A 245 7.54 -3.49 27.26
C ASP A 245 7.75 -3.21 25.77
N ALA A 246 8.44 -2.09 25.54
CA ALA A 246 8.90 -1.53 24.28
C ALA A 246 9.54 -2.52 23.28
N SER A 247 9.96 -3.71 23.73
CA SER A 247 10.68 -4.71 22.94
C SER A 247 9.80 -5.78 22.27
N GLU A 248 8.50 -5.78 22.56
CA GLU A 248 7.60 -6.84 22.16
C GLU A 248 6.72 -6.50 20.93
N GLU A 249 6.36 -5.24 20.71
CA GLU A 249 5.41 -4.82 19.67
C GLU A 249 5.77 -5.23 18.23
N LYS A 250 7.07 -5.33 17.92
CA LYS A 250 7.56 -5.73 16.58
C LYS A 250 7.50 -7.24 16.34
N LYS A 251 7.34 -8.06 17.39
CA LYS A 251 7.30 -9.52 17.30
C LYS A 251 5.92 -10.07 16.91
N TYR A 252 4.92 -9.19 16.72
CA TYR A 252 3.50 -9.56 16.62
C TYR A 252 2.81 -9.11 15.33
N LEU A 253 3.56 -8.69 14.32
CA LEU A 253 2.97 -8.27 13.06
C LEU A 253 2.34 -9.48 12.35
N PRO A 254 1.07 -9.39 11.92
CA PRO A 254 0.43 -10.47 11.20
C PRO A 254 1.07 -10.64 9.82
N THR A 255 1.31 -11.89 9.44
CA THR A 255 1.59 -12.27 8.06
C THR A 255 0.30 -12.67 7.37
N ALA A 256 0.28 -12.60 6.05
CA ALA A 256 -0.86 -13.02 5.25
C ALA A 256 -0.38 -13.82 4.04
N GLU A 257 -1.11 -14.87 3.68
CA GLU A 257 -0.84 -15.69 2.51
C GLU A 257 -2.15 -16.08 1.81
N PHE A 258 -2.14 -16.19 0.48
CA PHE A 258 -3.23 -16.82 -0.25
C PHE A 258 -3.15 -18.34 -0.05
N THR A 259 -4.29 -18.97 0.21
CA THR A 259 -4.36 -20.43 0.42
C THR A 259 -5.35 -21.08 -0.54
N GLY A 260 -5.15 -22.37 -0.81
CA GLY A 260 -5.87 -23.13 -1.84
C GLY A 260 -5.12 -23.17 -3.18
N ALA A 261 -5.66 -23.91 -4.14
CA ALA A 261 -5.17 -23.90 -5.52
C ALA A 261 -5.75 -22.70 -6.28
N SER A 262 -5.00 -22.12 -7.22
CA SER A 262 -5.50 -21.05 -8.08
C SER A 262 -6.69 -21.53 -8.93
N PRO A 263 -7.81 -20.77 -9.01
CA PRO A 263 -8.03 -19.46 -8.40
C PRO A 263 -8.16 -19.52 -6.87
N TYR A 264 -7.42 -18.67 -6.17
CA TYR A 264 -7.37 -18.65 -4.70
C TYR A 264 -8.71 -18.21 -4.12
N THR A 265 -9.17 -18.91 -3.08
CA THR A 265 -10.46 -18.65 -2.45
C THR A 265 -10.35 -18.20 -1.00
N ASN A 266 -9.14 -18.16 -0.46
CA ASN A 266 -8.91 -17.77 0.94
C ASN A 266 -7.62 -16.97 1.12
N ILE A 267 -7.63 -16.09 2.11
CA ILE A 267 -6.44 -15.46 2.68
C ILE A 267 -6.30 -15.97 4.11
N ARG A 268 -5.14 -16.53 4.45
CA ARG A 268 -4.79 -16.88 5.82
C ARG A 268 -3.99 -15.77 6.45
N PHE A 269 -4.49 -15.24 7.55
CA PHE A 269 -3.73 -14.34 8.42
C PHE A 269 -3.12 -15.15 9.55
N THR A 270 -1.82 -15.01 9.76
CA THR A 270 -1.09 -15.69 10.85
C THR A 270 -0.44 -14.65 11.72
N ARG A 271 -0.51 -14.82 13.03
CA ARG A 271 0.35 -14.08 13.96
C ARG A 271 1.04 -15.03 14.93
N TYR A 272 2.24 -14.63 15.31
CA TYR A 272 3.06 -15.31 16.31
C TYR A 272 3.06 -14.45 17.56
N MET A 273 2.81 -15.01 18.75
CA MET A 273 2.92 -14.29 20.02
C MET A 273 3.69 -15.10 21.07
N SER A 274 4.35 -14.41 22.00
CA SER A 274 4.86 -14.98 23.27
C SER A 274 3.73 -14.98 24.32
N SER A 275 3.74 -15.95 25.25
CA SER A 275 2.74 -16.02 26.33
C SER A 275 2.94 -14.88 27.34
N GLY A 276 1.91 -14.05 27.56
CA GLY A 276 1.92 -12.94 28.52
C GLY A 276 0.74 -11.99 28.33
N SER A 277 -0.01 -11.71 29.40
CA SER A 277 -1.44 -11.33 29.36
C SER A 277 -1.75 -9.84 29.20
N ALA A 278 -1.33 -9.19 28.11
CA ALA A 278 -1.79 -7.81 27.88
C ALA A 278 -2.09 -7.44 26.43
N SER A 279 -1.88 -8.32 25.46
CA SER A 279 -2.23 -8.03 24.06
C SER A 279 -3.75 -8.01 23.86
N THR A 280 -4.23 -7.11 23.00
CA THR A 280 -5.61 -7.13 22.50
C THR A 280 -5.71 -7.94 21.21
N ASP A 281 -6.94 -8.13 20.74
CA ASP A 281 -7.20 -8.53 19.37
C ASP A 281 -6.45 -7.64 18.37
N VAL A 282 -5.95 -8.25 17.28
CA VAL A 282 -5.38 -7.53 16.14
C VAL A 282 -6.50 -7.39 15.11
N SER A 283 -7.00 -6.17 14.96
CA SER A 283 -7.95 -5.84 13.91
C SER A 283 -7.22 -5.65 12.60
N LEU A 284 -7.73 -6.27 11.55
CA LEU A 284 -7.18 -6.28 10.21
C LEU A 284 -8.16 -5.70 9.22
N ARG A 285 -7.62 -5.08 8.18
CA ARG A 285 -8.34 -4.79 6.94
C ARG A 285 -7.46 -5.13 5.77
N TYR A 286 -8.04 -5.82 4.80
CA TYR A 286 -7.32 -6.25 3.60
C TYR A 286 -8.00 -5.73 2.34
N TYR A 287 -7.20 -5.59 1.29
CA TYR A 287 -7.62 -5.32 -0.07
C TYR A 287 -6.90 -6.33 -0.97
N VAL A 288 -7.67 -7.12 -1.71
CA VAL A 288 -7.18 -8.02 -2.76
C VAL A 288 -7.48 -7.38 -4.10
N VAL A 289 -6.44 -7.09 -4.86
CA VAL A 289 -6.55 -6.64 -6.24
C VAL A 289 -6.33 -7.85 -7.13
N ASP A 290 -7.36 -8.32 -7.83
CA ASP A 290 -7.20 -9.36 -8.85
C ASP A 290 -7.01 -8.72 -10.22
N LEU A 291 -5.83 -8.92 -10.82
CA LEU A 291 -5.51 -8.38 -12.12
C LEU A 291 -6.08 -9.30 -13.21
N THR A 292 -7.03 -8.79 -14.00
CA THR A 292 -7.82 -9.59 -14.94
C THR A 292 -7.21 -9.66 -16.35
N GLY A 293 -6.12 -8.93 -16.60
CA GLY A 293 -5.32 -9.06 -17.82
C GLY A 293 -4.52 -10.38 -17.86
N PRO A 294 -3.95 -10.75 -19.03
CA PRO A 294 -3.23 -12.00 -19.20
C PRO A 294 -1.96 -12.07 -18.34
N SER A 295 -1.73 -13.23 -17.72
CA SER A 295 -0.73 -13.40 -16.65
C SER A 295 0.73 -13.21 -17.08
N ASN A 296 1.01 -13.29 -18.38
CA ASN A 296 2.33 -13.08 -18.97
C ASN A 296 2.80 -11.60 -18.93
N LEU A 297 1.91 -10.66 -18.59
CA LEU A 297 2.25 -9.24 -18.43
C LEU A 297 2.69 -8.90 -16.99
N TYR A 298 2.54 -9.80 -16.04
CA TYR A 298 2.91 -9.56 -14.64
C TYR A 298 4.29 -10.15 -14.34
N GLN A 299 5.26 -9.28 -14.03
CA GLN A 299 6.59 -9.71 -13.65
C GLN A 299 6.69 -9.85 -12.12
N ALA A 300 6.71 -11.10 -11.62
CA ALA A 300 7.02 -11.39 -10.24
C ALA A 300 8.53 -11.66 -10.09
N ASN A 301 9.31 -10.60 -9.89
CA ASN A 301 10.73 -10.73 -9.53
C ASN A 301 10.92 -10.40 -8.05
N SER A 302 11.59 -11.28 -7.30
CA SER A 302 12.11 -10.91 -5.99
C SER A 302 13.32 -9.99 -6.18
N PHE A 303 13.28 -8.82 -5.55
CA PHE A 303 14.39 -7.88 -5.55
C PHE A 303 14.91 -7.75 -4.12
N ASN A 304 16.15 -8.17 -3.90
CA ASN A 304 16.84 -7.97 -2.62
C ASN A 304 17.55 -6.61 -2.67
N TYR A 305 17.18 -5.69 -1.79
CA TYR A 305 17.91 -4.43 -1.62
C TYR A 305 19.29 -4.74 -0.98
N PRO A 306 20.42 -4.42 -1.63
CA PRO A 306 21.72 -4.53 -0.99
C PRO A 306 21.78 -3.52 0.17
N ALA A 307 22.15 -3.98 1.35
CA ALA A 307 21.89 -3.28 2.62
C ALA A 307 22.69 -1.98 2.87
N ASN A 308 23.38 -1.38 1.88
CA ASN A 308 24.46 -0.43 2.18
C ASN A 308 24.82 0.60 1.08
N SER A 309 24.09 0.70 -0.04
CA SER A 309 24.43 1.69 -1.07
C SER A 309 23.21 2.48 -1.54
N ALA A 310 23.30 3.80 -1.44
CA ALA A 310 22.33 4.74 -2.00
C ALA A 310 22.40 4.67 -3.53
N ASN A 311 21.74 3.67 -4.09
CA ASN A 311 21.68 3.45 -5.52
C ASN A 311 20.26 3.70 -5.99
N THR A 312 20.14 4.31 -7.17
CA THR A 312 18.87 4.41 -7.89
C THR A 312 18.93 3.46 -9.08
N TRP A 313 17.91 2.63 -9.22
CA TRP A 313 17.76 1.71 -10.34
C TRP A 313 16.44 2.02 -11.06
N ALA A 314 16.52 2.19 -12.37
CA ALA A 314 15.35 2.27 -13.23
C ALA A 314 15.17 0.93 -13.94
N ILE A 315 13.95 0.38 -13.89
CA ILE A 315 13.54 -0.72 -14.76
C ILE A 315 12.46 -0.14 -15.68
N SER A 316 12.78 -0.11 -16.97
CA SER A 316 11.79 0.13 -18.02
C SER A 316 11.00 -1.15 -18.19
N ALA A 317 9.66 -1.09 -18.16
CA ALA A 317 8.86 -2.21 -18.61
C ALA A 317 9.03 -2.32 -20.14
N SER A 318 9.40 -3.50 -20.65
CA SER A 318 9.33 -3.77 -22.08
C SER A 318 7.87 -3.91 -22.46
N ALA A 319 7.40 -3.06 -23.37
CA ALA A 319 6.09 -3.18 -24.00
C ALA A 319 5.94 -4.48 -24.79
#